data_AF-A0A2N2Q0S7-F1
#
_entry.id   AF-A0A2N2Q0S7-F1
#
_cell.length_a   1.000
_cell.length_b   1.000
_cell.length_c   1.000
_cell.angle_alpha   90.00
_cell.angle_beta   90.00
_cell.angle_gamma   90.00
#
_symmetry.space_group_name_H-M   'P 1'
#
loop_
_entity.id
_entity.type
_entity.pdbx_description
1 polymer ?
#
loop_
_entity_poly.entity_id
_entity_poly.type
_entity_poly.pdbx_seq_one_letter_code
_entity_poly.pdbx_strand_id
1 'polypeptide(L)'
;MPGLNPGLSDQRDPVKKRAAGTSAAASDSSQLLAGLTAQLGKFIQPGQQLLLAYSGGLDSCVLLHLLVQLRSELGFDLRAMHVHHGLSPNADDWVQFCEKTCATLDVPLRIVRVDVAVDKG
;
A
#
# COMPACT_ATOMS: atom_id res chain seq x y z
N MET A 1 -15.50 61.89 -43.02
CA MET A 1 -14.59 62.28 -41.92
C MET A 1 -15.36 63.24 -41.01
N PRO A 2 -15.30 63.17 -39.67
CA PRO A 2 -14.46 62.39 -38.72
C PRO A 2 -15.32 61.39 -37.89
N GLY A 3 -14.86 60.55 -36.97
CA GLY A 3 -13.54 60.25 -36.41
C GLY A 3 -13.70 59.20 -35.28
N LEU A 4 -12.62 58.43 -35.06
CA LEU A 4 -12.19 57.65 -33.88
C LEU A 4 -13.21 57.36 -32.74
N ASN A 5 -13.30 56.17 -32.17
CA ASN A 5 -12.17 55.45 -31.57
C ASN A 5 -12.46 53.93 -31.41
N PRO A 6 -11.43 53.07 -31.48
CA PRO A 6 -11.50 51.64 -31.22
C PRO A 6 -11.19 51.33 -29.74
N GLY A 7 -11.86 50.36 -29.15
CA GLY A 7 -11.46 49.90 -27.82
C GLY A 7 -12.52 49.06 -27.11
N LEU A 8 -12.46 47.75 -27.31
CA LEU A 8 -12.40 46.84 -26.16
C LEU A 8 -11.76 45.53 -26.62
N SER A 9 -10.54 45.33 -26.16
CA SER A 9 -9.73 44.13 -26.26
C SER A 9 -10.47 42.91 -25.69
N ASP A 10 -10.85 41.97 -26.57
CA ASP A 10 -11.21 40.59 -26.20
C ASP A 10 -9.93 39.84 -25.80
N GLN A 11 -9.43 40.13 -24.60
CA GLN A 11 -8.47 39.28 -23.92
C GLN A 11 -9.24 38.29 -23.05
N ARG A 12 -9.72 37.21 -23.68
CA ARG A 12 -10.02 35.97 -22.98
C ARG A 12 -8.82 35.06 -23.13
N ASP A 13 -7.88 35.21 -22.20
CA ASP A 13 -6.82 34.23 -21.96
C ASP A 13 -7.43 32.84 -21.73
N PRO A 14 -6.87 31.79 -22.32
CA PRO A 14 -7.28 30.42 -22.04
C PRO A 14 -6.87 30.08 -20.62
N VAL A 15 -7.84 29.79 -19.76
CA VAL A 15 -7.61 29.14 -18.47
C VAL A 15 -6.87 27.83 -18.74
N LYS A 16 -5.54 27.85 -18.51
CA LYS A 16 -4.67 26.68 -18.46
C LYS A 16 -5.31 25.64 -17.54
N LYS A 17 -5.81 24.55 -18.12
CA LYS A 17 -6.06 23.30 -17.39
C LYS A 17 -4.71 22.84 -16.81
N ARG A 18 -4.46 23.13 -15.53
CA ARG A 18 -3.45 22.44 -14.74
C ARG A 18 -3.95 21.01 -14.49
N ALA A 19 -3.59 20.09 -15.37
CA ALA A 19 -3.63 18.65 -15.11
C ALA A 19 -2.18 18.18 -14.95
N ALA A 20 -1.68 18.18 -13.71
CA ALA A 20 -0.43 17.52 -13.34
C ALA A 20 -0.34 17.47 -11.81
N GLY A 21 -0.88 16.41 -11.21
CA GLY A 21 -0.80 16.19 -9.76
C GLY A 21 -0.81 14.72 -9.33
N THR A 22 -0.81 13.76 -10.27
CA THR A 22 -1.02 12.32 -9.97
C THR A 22 0.13 11.40 -10.43
N SER A 23 1.21 11.94 -11.03
CA SER A 23 2.23 11.12 -11.70
C SER A 23 3.37 10.62 -10.78
N ALA A 24 3.77 11.39 -9.77
CA ALA A 24 4.91 11.06 -8.92
C ALA A 24 4.65 9.84 -8.00
N ALA A 25 3.52 9.81 -7.28
CA ALA A 25 3.18 8.70 -6.39
C ALA A 25 2.96 7.37 -7.13
N ALA A 26 2.43 7.41 -8.35
CA ALA A 26 2.30 6.23 -9.22
C ALA A 26 3.68 5.74 -9.72
N SER A 27 4.61 6.67 -9.98
CA SER A 27 5.99 6.36 -10.35
C SER A 27 6.76 5.76 -9.17
N ASP A 28 6.57 6.27 -7.94
CA ASP A 28 7.19 5.73 -6.73
C ASP A 28 6.66 4.32 -6.41
N SER A 29 5.35 4.12 -6.52
CA SER A 29 4.72 2.82 -6.26
C SER A 29 5.16 1.75 -7.27
N SER A 30 5.28 2.12 -8.55
CA SER A 30 5.75 1.21 -9.59
C SER A 30 7.24 0.88 -9.46
N GLN A 31 8.08 1.84 -9.05
CA GLN A 31 9.48 1.60 -8.72
C GLN A 31 9.62 0.66 -7.52
N LEU A 32 8.82 0.86 -6.48
CA LEU A 32 8.82 0.00 -5.29
C LEU A 32 8.40 -1.43 -5.65
N LEU A 33 7.36 -1.59 -6.47
CA LEU A 33 6.93 -2.89 -6.97
C LEU A 33 8.06 -3.57 -7.75
N ALA A 34 8.65 -2.88 -8.73
CA ALA A 34 9.73 -3.41 -9.56
C ALA A 34 10.97 -3.82 -8.73
N GLY A 35 11.36 -2.99 -7.76
CA GLY A 35 12.45 -3.30 -6.85
C GLY A 35 12.16 -4.52 -5.98
N LEU A 36 10.92 -4.64 -5.48
CA LEU A 36 10.50 -5.78 -4.68
C LEU A 36 10.44 -7.06 -5.52
N THR A 37 9.92 -7.01 -6.75
CA THR A 37 9.92 -8.15 -7.68
C THR A 37 11.34 -8.64 -7.93
N ALA A 38 12.25 -7.72 -8.28
CA ALA A 38 13.64 -8.08 -8.58
C ALA A 38 14.36 -8.71 -7.39
N GLN A 39 14.02 -8.30 -6.17
CA GLN A 39 14.65 -8.83 -4.97
C GLN A 39 14.00 -10.15 -4.51
N LEU A 40 12.67 -10.22 -4.46
CA LEU A 40 11.96 -11.42 -4.04
C LEU A 40 12.09 -12.55 -5.05
N GLY A 41 12.13 -12.26 -6.35
CA GLY A 41 12.33 -13.27 -7.40
C GLY A 41 13.65 -14.03 -7.30
N LYS A 42 14.62 -13.54 -6.52
CA LYS A 42 15.87 -14.26 -6.22
C LYS A 42 15.69 -15.36 -5.17
N PHE A 43 14.64 -15.25 -4.35
CA PHE A 43 14.42 -16.11 -3.17
C PHE A 43 13.14 -16.93 -3.26
N ILE A 44 12.15 -16.46 -4.04
CA ILE A 44 10.84 -17.07 -4.17
C ILE A 44 10.75 -17.81 -5.50
N GLN A 45 10.41 -19.09 -5.43
CA GLN A 45 10.07 -19.91 -6.58
C GLN A 45 8.55 -20.07 -6.70
N PRO A 46 8.02 -20.25 -7.93
CA PRO A 46 6.62 -20.59 -8.14
C PRO A 46 6.20 -21.82 -7.33
N GLY A 47 5.02 -21.78 -6.73
CA GLY A 47 4.46 -22.84 -5.88
C GLY A 47 4.94 -22.83 -4.42
N GLN A 48 5.82 -21.89 -4.03
CA GLN A 48 6.21 -21.73 -2.63
C GLN A 48 5.14 -20.99 -1.82
N GLN A 49 5.16 -21.21 -0.50
CA GLN A 49 4.27 -20.54 0.43
C GLN A 49 5.03 -19.42 1.15
N LEU A 50 4.61 -18.17 0.95
CA LEU A 50 5.16 -17.00 1.59
C LEU A 50 4.31 -16.60 2.79
N LEU A 51 4.94 -16.48 3.97
CA LEU A 51 4.29 -16.00 5.19
C LEU A 51 4.77 -14.57 5.50
N LEU A 52 3.85 -13.61 5.45
CA LEU A 52 4.09 -12.24 5.87
C LEU A 52 3.84 -12.07 7.37
N ALA A 53 4.83 -11.58 8.11
CA ALA A 53 4.63 -11.06 9.45
C ALA A 53 3.89 -9.72 9.37
N TYR A 54 2.64 -9.71 9.80
CA TYR A 54 1.71 -8.60 9.60
C TYR A 54 1.30 -7.99 10.94
N SER A 55 1.82 -6.80 11.25
CA SER A 55 1.55 -6.11 12.52
C SER A 55 0.32 -5.20 12.46
N GLY A 56 -0.18 -4.87 11.26
CA GLY A 56 -1.22 -3.85 11.06
C GLY A 56 -0.67 -2.42 10.94
N GLY A 57 0.65 -2.24 11.01
CA GLY A 57 1.30 -0.95 10.76
C GLY A 57 1.43 -0.63 9.27
N LEU A 58 1.65 0.64 8.95
CA LEU A 58 1.73 1.17 7.57
C LEU A 58 2.64 0.34 6.67
N ASP A 59 3.88 0.08 7.10
CA ASP A 59 4.87 -0.64 6.29
C ASP A 59 4.40 -2.05 5.93
N SER A 60 3.84 -2.76 6.92
CA SER A 60 3.33 -4.12 6.72
C SER A 60 2.07 -4.15 5.85
N CYS A 61 1.24 -3.11 5.90
CA CYS A 61 0.09 -2.93 5.01
C CYS A 61 0.54 -2.68 3.57
N VAL A 62 1.48 -1.74 3.36
CA VAL A 62 2.03 -1.47 2.02
C VAL A 62 2.68 -2.72 1.45
N LEU A 63 3.48 -3.43 2.25
CA LEU A 63 4.10 -4.69 1.83
C LEU A 63 3.05 -5.75 1.47
N LEU A 64 1.98 -5.90 2.27
CA LEU A 64 0.87 -6.80 1.95
C LEU A 64 0.24 -6.46 0.59
N HIS A 65 -0.05 -5.18 0.33
CA HIS A 65 -0.62 -4.73 -0.95
C HIS A 65 0.30 -5.00 -2.14
N LEU A 66 1.62 -4.87 -1.98
CA LEU A 66 2.59 -5.20 -3.02
C LEU A 66 2.68 -6.70 -3.25
N LEU A 67 2.76 -7.50 -2.18
CA LEU A 67 2.83 -8.96 -2.28
C LEU A 67 1.58 -9.56 -2.93
N VAL A 68 0.40 -8.98 -2.70
CA VAL A 68 -0.85 -9.39 -3.36
C VAL A 68 -0.78 -9.16 -4.87
N GLN A 69 -0.13 -8.09 -5.33
CA GLN A 69 0.08 -7.86 -6.76
C GLN A 69 1.12 -8.83 -7.34
N LEU A 70 2.16 -9.14 -6.57
CA LEU A 70 3.23 -10.03 -7.01
C LEU A 70 2.88 -11.52 -6.96
N ARG A 71 1.89 -11.94 -6.17
CA ARG A 71 1.53 -13.36 -6.04
C ARG A 71 1.15 -13.99 -7.38
N SER A 72 0.48 -13.22 -8.26
CA SER A 72 0.13 -13.68 -9.61
C SER A 72 1.31 -13.66 -10.57
N GLU A 73 2.27 -12.75 -10.40
CA GLU A 73 3.45 -12.62 -11.26
C GLU A 73 4.51 -13.68 -10.94
N LEU A 74 4.81 -13.88 -9.66
CA LEU A 74 5.84 -14.81 -9.17
C LEU A 74 5.27 -16.21 -8.85
N GLY A 75 3.95 -16.37 -8.82
CA GLY A 75 3.28 -17.67 -8.70
C GLY A 75 3.40 -18.32 -7.31
N PHE A 76 3.44 -17.55 -6.23
CA PHE A 76 3.51 -18.06 -4.85
C PHE A 76 2.17 -17.93 -4.13
N ASP A 77 1.97 -18.74 -3.09
CA ASP A 77 0.83 -18.64 -2.18
C ASP A 77 1.15 -17.69 -1.03
N LEU A 78 0.36 -16.63 -0.87
CA LEU A 78 0.56 -15.64 0.20
C LEU A 78 -0.32 -15.94 1.41
N ARG A 79 0.27 -15.89 2.61
CA ARG A 79 -0.45 -15.88 3.89
C ARG A 79 0.09 -14.78 4.78
N ALA A 80 -0.76 -14.22 5.63
CA ALA A 80 -0.38 -13.25 6.65
C ALA A 80 -0.45 -13.88 8.04
N MET A 81 0.41 -13.44 8.96
CA MET A 81 0.36 -13.81 10.37
C MET A 81 0.48 -12.57 11.24
N HIS A 82 -0.51 -12.38 12.12
CA HIS A 82 -0.50 -11.33 13.13
C HIS A 82 -0.20 -11.93 14.51
N VAL A 83 0.72 -11.30 15.25
CA VAL A 83 1.07 -11.72 16.61
C VAL A 83 0.45 -10.73 17.60
N HIS A 84 -0.55 -11.21 18.32
CA HIS A 84 -1.23 -10.45 19.36
C HIS A 84 -0.51 -10.67 20.70
N HIS A 85 0.25 -9.68 21.16
CA HIS A 85 1.05 -9.75 22.37
C HIS A 85 0.28 -9.42 23.67
N GLY A 86 -0.97 -8.98 23.61
CA GLY A 86 -1.80 -8.70 24.80
C GLY A 86 -1.39 -7.48 25.65
N LEU A 87 -0.24 -6.88 25.37
CA LEU A 87 0.29 -5.73 26.12
C LEU A 87 -0.51 -4.42 25.99
N SER A 88 -1.34 -4.26 24.95
CA SER A 88 -2.08 -3.02 24.69
C SER A 88 -3.59 -3.24 24.84
N PRO A 89 -4.34 -2.31 25.45
CA PRO A 89 -5.79 -2.37 25.48
C PRO A 89 -6.43 -2.28 24.08
N ASN A 90 -5.69 -1.77 23.08
CA ASN A 90 -6.15 -1.66 21.70
C ASN A 90 -5.75 -2.87 20.83
N ALA A 91 -5.15 -3.91 21.42
CA ALA A 91 -4.63 -5.04 20.65
C ALA A 91 -5.73 -5.81 19.91
N ASP A 92 -6.93 -5.89 20.47
CA ASP A 92 -8.09 -6.50 19.79
C ASP A 92 -8.58 -5.64 18.61
N ASP A 93 -8.55 -4.31 18.70
CA ASP A 93 -8.89 -3.42 17.58
C ASP A 93 -7.90 -3.57 16.42
N TRP A 94 -6.61 -3.77 16.71
CA TRP A 94 -5.59 -4.04 15.70
C TRP A 94 -5.81 -5.37 15.01
N VAL A 95 -6.25 -6.39 15.74
CA VAL A 95 -6.66 -7.67 15.16
C VAL A 95 -7.83 -7.47 14.19
N GLN A 96 -8.88 -6.75 14.60
CA GLN A 96 -10.03 -6.49 13.72
C GLN A 96 -9.62 -5.74 12.44
N PHE A 97 -8.73 -4.74 12.56
CA PHE A 97 -8.17 -4.05 11.41
C PHE A 97 -7.41 -5.00 10.48
N CYS A 98 -6.59 -5.88 11.05
CA CYS A 98 -5.81 -6.84 10.29
C CYS A 98 -6.71 -7.84 9.55
N GLU A 99 -7.73 -8.37 10.23
CA GLU A 99 -8.72 -9.29 9.67
C GLU A 99 -9.46 -8.66 8.49
N LYS A 100 -9.97 -7.44 8.67
CA LYS A 100 -10.68 -6.72 7.62
C LYS A 100 -9.81 -6.46 6.40
N THR A 101 -8.56 -6.07 6.61
CA THR A 101 -7.61 -5.79 5.53
C THR A 101 -7.28 -7.07 4.75
N CYS A 102 -6.97 -8.16 5.45
CA CYS A 102 -6.66 -9.44 4.81
C CYS A 102 -7.86 -10.03 4.08
N ALA A 103 -9.07 -9.92 4.65
CA ALA A 103 -10.30 -10.35 3.99
C ALA A 103 -10.58 -9.58 2.70
N THR A 104 -10.31 -8.26 2.68
CA THR A 104 -10.49 -7.41 1.49
C THR A 104 -9.53 -7.80 0.36
N LEU A 105 -8.34 -8.28 0.73
CA LEU A 105 -7.28 -8.64 -0.22
C LEU A 105 -7.26 -10.15 -0.57
N ASP A 106 -8.21 -10.92 -0.04
CA ASP A 106 -8.27 -12.37 -0.20
C ASP A 106 -6.95 -13.06 0.19
N VAL A 107 -6.45 -12.72 1.38
CA VAL A 107 -5.24 -13.29 1.97
C VAL A 107 -5.60 -14.02 3.26
N PRO A 108 -5.28 -15.32 3.40
CA PRO A 108 -5.46 -16.03 4.66
C PRO A 108 -4.64 -15.39 5.78
N LEU A 109 -5.30 -14.99 6.87
CA LEU A 109 -4.68 -14.43 8.07
C LEU A 109 -4.68 -15.45 9.20
N ARG A 110 -3.52 -15.67 9.81
CA ARG A 110 -3.38 -16.42 11.06
C ARG A 110 -3.12 -15.45 12.21
N ILE A 111 -3.96 -15.47 13.24
CA ILE A 111 -3.72 -14.70 14.46
C ILE A 111 -3.12 -15.64 15.50
N VAL A 112 -1.95 -15.27 16.02
CA VAL A 112 -1.26 -16.00 17.10
C VAL A 112 -1.25 -15.10 18.32
N ARG A 113 -1.93 -15.53 19.38
CA ARG A 113 -1.86 -14.87 20.68
C ARG A 113 -0.67 -15.43 21.45
N VAL A 114 0.18 -14.55 21.97
CA VAL A 114 1.34 -14.92 22.78
C VAL A 114 1.32 -14.16 24.09
N ASP A 115 1.56 -14.89 25.18
CA ASP A 115 1.79 -14.31 26.49
C ASP A 115 3.26 -13.92 26.60
N VAL A 116 3.54 -12.62 26.49
CA VAL A 116 4.89 -12.10 26.69
C VAL A 116 5.03 -11.72 28.16
N ALA A 117 5.89 -12.41 28.90
CA ALA A 117 6.28 -11.98 30.23
C ALA A 117 6.99 -10.63 30.10
N VAL A 118 6.48 -9.61 30.78
CA VAL A 118 7.12 -8.29 30.82
C VAL A 118 8.35 -8.42 31.71
N ASP A 119 9.51 -8.63 31.11
CA ASP A 119 10.75 -8.62 31.87
C ASP A 119 11.00 -7.18 32.33
N LYS A 120 11.01 -6.96 33.65
CA LYS A 120 11.34 -5.67 34.25
C LYS A 120 12.85 -5.50 34.21
N GLY A 121 13.38 -5.17 33.03
CA GLY A 121 14.74 -4.67 32.84
C GLY A 121 14.91 -3.28 33.44
#